data_AF-A0A3M1TCV5-F1
#
_entry.id   AF-A0A3M1TCV5-F1
#
_cell.length_a   1.000
_cell.length_b   1.000
_cell.length_c   1.000
_cell.angle_alpha   90.00
_cell.angle_beta   90.00
_cell.angle_gamma   90.00
#
_symmetry.space_group_name_H-M   'P 1'
#
loop_
_entity.id
_entity.type
_entity.pdbx_description
1 polymer ?
#
loop_
_entity_poly.entity_id
_entity_poly.type
_entity_poly.pdbx_seq_one_letter_code
_entity_poly.pdbx_strand_id
1 'polypeptide(L)'
;MKPMILRRALASAALLVSLELGGFPGSLPLVRGEVVSNNSTPILLQAPAIEFVPPPEDEDPPDTASGGTRGSCDSTNSGSAEAMAALIPETNGGLTLKSHPTFFIVPPASARGILFTLRDEGDRIRYQKIVPLSEAQGAIGIDLPESEAALEIGKTYQWFAIALCHYDPEGQQAESEVIYTLNDPWVQGWVRRVEPNAALSHQMEREPSLELAALYAKNGIWFDTLALLAELRRQQPQNSAWAREWTALLNSVGLEAIATQPLVE
;
A
#
# COMPACT_ATOMS: atom_id res chain seq x y z
N MET A 1 24.17 -43.47 -35.42
CA MET A 1 25.36 -42.95 -34.72
C MET A 1 24.91 -42.26 -33.43
N LYS A 2 25.24 -42.83 -32.26
CA LYS A 2 25.02 -42.24 -30.93
C LYS A 2 26.26 -41.41 -30.54
N PRO A 3 26.10 -40.29 -29.83
CA PRO A 3 27.11 -39.83 -28.91
C PRO A 3 26.72 -40.11 -27.45
N MET A 4 27.77 -40.39 -26.72
CA MET A 4 27.90 -40.89 -25.37
C MET A 4 28.05 -39.67 -24.44
N ILE A 5 27.25 -39.57 -23.36
CA ILE A 5 27.49 -38.56 -22.31
C ILE A 5 27.59 -39.26 -20.95
N LEU A 6 28.70 -38.90 -20.32
CA LEU A 6 29.40 -39.47 -19.18
C LEU A 6 28.70 -39.14 -17.86
N ARG A 7 28.31 -40.15 -17.07
CA ARG A 7 27.90 -39.97 -15.68
C ARG A 7 29.13 -39.98 -14.77
N ARG A 8 29.44 -38.86 -14.12
CA ARG A 8 30.43 -38.81 -13.03
C ARG A 8 29.72 -39.03 -11.70
N ALA A 9 30.08 -40.12 -11.02
CA ALA A 9 29.84 -40.33 -9.61
C ALA A 9 31.06 -39.81 -8.83
N LEU A 10 30.83 -39.06 -7.75
CA LEU A 10 31.87 -38.74 -6.77
C LEU A 10 31.38 -39.20 -5.39
N ALA A 11 32.12 -40.14 -4.83
CA ALA A 11 31.94 -40.74 -3.53
C ALA A 11 32.36 -39.75 -2.42
N SER A 12 31.54 -39.62 -1.38
CA SER A 12 31.91 -38.90 -0.16
C SER A 12 32.60 -39.87 0.80
N ALA A 13 33.84 -39.56 1.17
CA ALA A 13 34.62 -40.28 2.17
C ALA A 13 34.22 -39.82 3.58
N ALA A 14 33.82 -40.76 4.44
CA ALA A 14 33.60 -40.53 5.86
C ALA A 14 34.92 -40.74 6.62
N LEU A 15 35.43 -39.71 7.29
CA LEU A 15 36.56 -39.81 8.21
C LEU A 15 36.02 -40.15 9.61
N LEU A 16 36.40 -41.32 10.13
CA LEU A 16 36.19 -41.71 11.53
C LEU A 16 37.38 -41.21 12.36
N VAL A 17 37.12 -40.34 13.33
CA VAL A 17 38.09 -39.98 14.37
C VAL A 17 37.65 -40.67 15.66
N SER A 18 38.43 -41.67 16.07
CA SER A 18 38.32 -42.32 17.37
C SER A 18 38.98 -41.43 18.43
N LEU A 19 38.24 -41.08 19.48
CA LEU A 19 38.77 -40.37 20.64
C LEU A 19 38.77 -41.33 21.85
N GLU A 20 39.96 -41.59 22.40
CA GLU A 20 40.14 -42.48 23.54
C GLU A 20 39.71 -41.81 24.85
N LEU A 21 38.97 -42.57 25.68
CA LEU A 21 38.50 -42.17 27.00
C LEU A 21 39.56 -42.47 28.06
N GLY A 22 40.29 -41.44 28.47
CA GLY A 22 41.08 -41.45 29.71
C GLY A 22 40.20 -41.18 30.93
N GLY A 23 40.18 -42.13 31.87
CA GLY A 23 39.40 -42.04 33.11
C GLY A 23 40.02 -41.10 34.16
N PHE A 24 39.15 -40.38 34.87
CA PHE A 24 39.47 -39.67 36.11
C PHE A 24 38.44 -40.06 37.19
N PRO A 25 38.86 -40.52 38.39
CA PRO A 25 37.97 -40.66 39.52
C PRO A 25 38.00 -39.36 40.34
N GLY A 26 36.90 -38.61 40.33
CA GLY A 26 36.75 -37.39 41.11
C GLY A 26 35.30 -37.20 41.54
N SER A 27 35.03 -37.50 42.80
CA SER A 27 33.73 -37.32 43.45
C SER A 27 33.42 -35.83 43.56
N LEU A 28 32.34 -35.36 42.91
CA LEU A 28 31.79 -34.02 43.11
C LEU A 28 30.54 -34.07 44.01
N PRO A 29 30.36 -33.12 44.93
CA PRO A 29 29.17 -33.07 45.77
C PRO A 29 27.95 -32.62 44.94
N LEU A 30 26.80 -33.22 45.25
CA LEU A 30 25.51 -32.86 44.68
C LEU A 30 25.07 -31.49 45.23
N VAL A 31 25.41 -30.41 44.55
CA VAL A 31 24.82 -29.09 44.80
C VAL A 31 23.44 -29.06 44.18
N ARG A 32 22.41 -29.02 45.01
CA ARG A 32 21.02 -28.83 44.60
C ARG A 32 20.83 -27.37 44.18
N GLY A 33 20.95 -27.10 42.88
CA GLY A 33 20.56 -25.81 42.31
C GLY A 33 19.04 -25.67 42.33
N GLU A 34 18.52 -24.74 43.10
CA GLU A 34 17.16 -24.24 42.90
C GLU A 34 17.14 -23.48 41.57
N VAL A 35 16.36 -24.00 40.61
CA VAL A 35 16.04 -23.29 39.38
C VAL A 35 15.13 -22.14 39.77
N VAL A 36 15.70 -20.95 39.95
CA VAL A 36 14.93 -19.71 39.98
C VAL A 36 14.39 -19.50 38.57
N SER A 37 13.11 -19.84 38.40
CA SER A 37 12.33 -19.56 37.19
C SER A 37 12.17 -18.04 37.08
N ASN A 38 13.14 -17.37 36.46
CA ASN A 38 12.94 -16.01 35.98
C ASN A 38 11.93 -16.07 34.84
N ASN A 39 10.65 -15.88 35.18
CA ASN A 39 9.60 -15.54 34.22
C ASN A 39 9.86 -14.14 33.67
N SER A 40 10.92 -14.01 32.86
CA SER A 40 11.04 -12.92 31.93
C SER A 40 10.12 -13.25 30.78
N THR A 41 8.86 -12.83 30.87
CA THR A 41 7.99 -12.71 29.70
C THR A 41 8.80 -11.96 28.64
N PRO A 42 9.00 -12.51 27.43
CA PRO A 42 9.59 -11.72 26.37
C PRO A 42 8.64 -10.54 26.15
N ILE A 43 9.11 -9.34 26.45
CA ILE A 43 8.45 -8.11 26.01
C ILE A 43 8.52 -8.18 24.49
N LEU A 44 7.41 -8.56 23.86
CA LEU A 44 7.22 -8.33 22.44
C LEU A 44 7.28 -6.82 22.29
N LEU A 45 8.43 -6.29 21.84
CA LEU A 45 8.54 -4.92 21.37
C LEU A 45 7.52 -4.79 20.23
N GLN A 46 6.33 -4.30 20.53
CA GLN A 46 5.42 -3.83 19.51
C GLN A 46 6.11 -2.63 18.88
N ALA A 47 6.49 -2.75 17.60
CA ALA A 47 6.89 -1.58 16.83
C ALA A 47 5.76 -0.55 16.93
N PRO A 48 6.08 0.74 17.15
CA PRO A 48 5.06 1.77 17.21
C PRO A 48 4.29 1.78 15.89
N ALA A 49 2.98 1.96 16.00
CA ALA A 49 2.10 1.99 14.85
C ALA A 49 2.55 3.07 13.85
N ILE A 50 2.41 2.80 12.55
CA ILE A 50 2.68 3.80 11.53
C ILE A 50 1.63 4.91 11.64
N GLU A 51 2.11 6.11 11.92
CA GLU A 51 1.31 7.33 12.01
C GLU A 51 1.78 8.31 10.94
N PHE A 52 0.83 8.90 10.22
CA PHE A 52 1.12 9.91 9.21
C PHE A 52 1.37 11.27 9.86
N VAL A 53 2.45 11.92 9.46
CA VAL A 53 2.73 13.32 9.84
C VAL A 53 2.52 14.17 8.59
N PRO A 54 1.55 15.11 8.59
CA PRO A 54 1.34 16.02 7.47
C PRO A 54 2.62 16.75 7.09
N PRO A 55 2.86 17.00 5.80
CA PRO A 55 4.02 17.77 5.36
C PRO A 55 3.95 19.23 5.86
N PRO A 56 5.07 19.96 5.84
CA PRO A 56 5.08 21.41 6.04
C PRO A 56 4.09 22.13 5.11
N GLU A 57 3.50 23.23 5.56
CA GLU A 57 2.46 23.97 4.83
C GLU A 57 2.90 24.46 3.43
N ASP A 58 4.20 24.68 3.22
CA ASP A 58 4.77 25.07 1.92
C ASP A 58 4.91 23.90 0.93
N GLU A 59 4.89 22.66 1.43
CA GLU A 59 4.92 21.43 0.64
C GLU A 59 3.52 20.84 0.45
N ASP A 60 2.62 21.03 1.42
CA ASP A 60 1.27 20.47 1.41
C ASP A 60 0.46 20.96 0.20
N PRO A 61 -0.19 20.06 -0.55
CA PRO A 61 -1.12 20.48 -1.59
C PRO A 61 -2.30 21.29 -1.04
N PRO A 62 -3.06 22.00 -1.89
CA PRO A 62 -4.15 22.85 -1.44
C PRO A 62 -5.17 22.11 -0.55
N ASP A 63 -5.31 22.57 0.70
CA ASP A 63 -6.35 22.07 1.61
C ASP A 63 -7.72 22.42 1.05
N THR A 64 -8.51 21.39 0.76
CA THR A 64 -9.86 21.53 0.23
C THR A 64 -10.76 20.57 0.98
N ALA A 65 -11.86 21.10 1.54
CA ALA A 65 -12.83 20.32 2.30
C ALA A 65 -13.26 19.07 1.51
N SER A 66 -13.22 17.92 2.20
CA SER A 66 -13.65 16.56 1.79
C SER A 66 -13.90 16.38 0.29
N GLY A 67 -12.93 15.79 -0.41
CA GLY A 67 -12.97 15.58 -1.86
C GLY A 67 -13.98 14.54 -2.36
N GLY A 68 -14.99 14.12 -1.58
CA GLY A 68 -15.94 13.08 -1.96
C GLY A 68 -17.40 13.55 -1.98
N THR A 69 -18.20 13.02 -2.91
CA THR A 69 -19.65 13.23 -2.93
C THR A 69 -20.42 12.02 -2.44
N ARG A 70 -21.59 12.31 -1.87
CA ARG A 70 -22.62 11.31 -1.50
C ARG A 70 -23.51 10.96 -2.71
N GLY A 71 -22.91 10.83 -3.90
CA GLY A 71 -23.61 10.26 -5.04
C GLY A 71 -24.06 8.83 -4.73
N SER A 72 -24.88 8.25 -5.59
CA SER A 72 -25.40 6.90 -5.39
C SER A 72 -25.57 6.23 -6.74
N CYS A 73 -25.08 4.99 -6.84
CA CYS A 73 -25.24 4.18 -8.04
C CYS A 73 -26.61 3.49 -8.10
N ASP A 74 -27.32 3.39 -6.98
CA ASP A 74 -28.71 2.96 -6.90
C ASP A 74 -29.62 4.08 -6.38
N SER A 75 -30.34 4.73 -7.30
CA SER A 75 -31.33 5.76 -6.99
C SER A 75 -32.41 5.37 -5.96
N THR A 76 -32.53 4.09 -5.61
CA THR A 76 -33.53 3.56 -4.68
C THR A 76 -33.01 3.27 -3.27
N ASN A 77 -31.69 3.21 -3.04
CA ASN A 77 -31.11 2.84 -1.75
C ASN A 77 -30.01 3.82 -1.30
N SER A 78 -30.36 4.71 -0.37
CA SER A 78 -29.43 5.68 0.24
C SER A 78 -28.57 5.09 1.38
N GLY A 79 -28.23 3.80 1.29
CA GLY A 79 -27.45 3.09 2.30
C GLY A 79 -25.95 3.39 2.21
N SER A 80 -25.23 3.29 3.33
CA SER A 80 -23.78 3.57 3.43
C SER A 80 -22.88 2.72 2.53
N ALA A 81 -23.40 1.64 1.94
CA ALA A 81 -22.67 0.73 1.05
C ALA A 81 -22.42 1.28 -0.36
N GLU A 82 -22.96 2.47 -0.67
CA GLU A 82 -22.80 3.13 -1.99
C GLU A 82 -21.84 4.32 -1.98
N ALA A 83 -21.24 4.64 -0.83
CA ALA A 83 -20.32 5.76 -0.73
C ALA A 83 -18.96 5.40 -1.36
N MET A 84 -18.54 6.20 -2.34
CA MET A 84 -17.17 6.16 -2.86
C MET A 84 -16.23 6.88 -1.88
N ALA A 85 -15.03 6.33 -1.64
CA ALA A 85 -14.05 6.94 -0.74
C ALA A 85 -12.64 6.92 -1.34
N ALA A 86 -11.91 8.01 -1.13
CA ALA A 86 -10.49 8.10 -1.44
C ALA A 86 -9.67 7.70 -0.20
N LEU A 87 -8.61 6.90 -0.38
CA LEU A 87 -7.65 6.65 0.68
C LEU A 87 -6.59 7.76 0.67
N ILE A 88 -7.02 8.95 1.05
CA ILE A 88 -6.17 10.13 1.24
C ILE A 88 -6.50 10.81 2.57
N PRO A 89 -5.55 11.57 3.15
CA PRO A 89 -5.81 12.28 4.40
C PRO A 89 -6.97 13.28 4.28
N GLU A 90 -7.55 13.67 5.41
CA GLU A 90 -8.64 14.66 5.47
C GLU A 90 -8.27 16.02 4.84
N THR A 91 -6.98 16.37 4.76
CA THR A 91 -6.45 17.54 4.05
C THR A 91 -6.60 17.45 2.52
N ASN A 92 -7.11 16.31 2.02
CA ASN A 92 -7.42 16.08 0.62
C ASN A 92 -6.20 16.06 -0.32
N GLY A 93 -5.00 15.87 0.22
CA GLY A 93 -3.75 15.89 -0.52
C GLY A 93 -2.65 15.05 0.12
N GLY A 94 -1.55 14.86 -0.61
CA GLY A 94 -0.34 14.23 -0.08
C GLY A 94 0.85 14.32 -1.03
N LEU A 95 2.04 13.98 -0.52
CA LEU A 95 3.27 13.98 -1.30
C LEU A 95 3.57 12.61 -1.90
N THR A 96 4.31 12.61 -3.01
CA THR A 96 4.91 11.41 -3.59
C THR A 96 6.37 11.63 -4.01
N LEU A 97 7.18 10.58 -3.93
CA LEU A 97 8.54 10.55 -4.48
C LEU A 97 8.57 9.94 -5.90
N LYS A 98 7.55 9.14 -6.24
CA LYS A 98 7.44 8.46 -7.53
C LYS A 98 7.08 9.42 -8.66
N SER A 99 7.67 9.16 -9.83
CA SER A 99 7.22 9.74 -11.10
C SER A 99 5.83 9.27 -11.51
N HIS A 100 5.47 8.05 -11.10
CA HIS A 100 4.26 7.34 -11.47
C HIS A 100 3.63 6.73 -10.19
N PRO A 101 2.89 7.54 -9.42
CA PRO A 101 2.30 7.08 -8.17
C PRO A 101 1.08 6.17 -8.40
N THR A 102 0.65 5.50 -7.32
CA THR A 102 -0.58 4.71 -7.26
C THR A 102 -1.61 5.45 -6.42
N PHE A 103 -2.86 5.51 -6.89
CA PHE A 103 -3.98 6.13 -6.19
C PHE A 103 -4.92 5.04 -5.66
N PHE A 104 -5.33 5.14 -4.39
CA PHE A 104 -6.18 4.12 -3.76
C PHE A 104 -7.59 4.64 -3.47
N ILE A 105 -8.59 3.87 -3.89
CA ILE A 105 -10.02 4.24 -3.85
C ILE A 105 -10.85 3.03 -3.42
N VAL A 106 -11.88 3.24 -2.62
CA VAL A 106 -12.97 2.29 -2.39
C VAL A 106 -14.14 2.71 -3.29
N PRO A 107 -14.45 1.97 -4.37
CA PRO A 107 -15.62 2.23 -5.19
C PRO A 107 -16.92 1.81 -4.47
N PRO A 108 -18.06 2.38 -4.88
CA PRO A 108 -19.37 1.82 -4.55
C PRO A 108 -19.48 0.37 -5.01
N ALA A 109 -20.13 -0.49 -4.21
CA ALA A 109 -20.27 -1.91 -4.55
C ALA A 109 -21.01 -2.17 -5.88
N SER A 110 -21.89 -1.24 -6.28
CA SER A 110 -22.68 -1.28 -7.51
C SER A 110 -21.99 -0.63 -8.72
N ALA A 111 -20.79 -0.06 -8.56
CA ALA A 111 -20.05 0.54 -9.66
C ALA A 111 -19.52 -0.53 -10.63
N ARG A 112 -19.68 -0.31 -11.94
CA ARG A 112 -19.19 -1.22 -13.00
C ARG A 112 -17.86 -0.77 -13.62
N GLY A 113 -17.42 0.44 -13.27
CA GLY A 113 -16.15 0.99 -13.70
C GLY A 113 -15.80 2.25 -12.90
N ILE A 114 -14.58 2.75 -13.07
CA ILE A 114 -14.15 4.06 -12.60
C ILE A 114 -13.54 4.82 -13.75
N LEU A 115 -13.99 6.04 -13.97
CA LEU A 115 -13.28 7.01 -14.80
C LEU A 115 -12.26 7.75 -13.92
N PHE A 116 -10.98 7.46 -14.13
CA PHE A 116 -9.89 8.14 -13.46
C PHE A 116 -9.35 9.26 -14.36
N THR A 117 -9.13 10.45 -13.82
CA THR A 117 -8.56 11.58 -14.52
C THR A 117 -7.49 12.26 -13.67
N LEU A 118 -6.36 12.62 -14.28
CA LEU A 118 -5.30 13.41 -13.67
C LEU A 118 -5.12 14.72 -14.47
N ARG A 119 -5.09 15.84 -13.77
CA ARG A 119 -4.93 17.19 -14.33
C ARG A 119 -3.71 17.89 -13.73
N ASP A 120 -3.06 18.73 -14.52
CA ASP A 120 -2.06 19.67 -14.00
C ASP A 120 -2.71 20.96 -13.47
N GLU A 121 -1.90 21.84 -12.89
CA GLU A 121 -2.33 23.14 -12.31
C GLU A 121 -2.99 24.08 -13.32
N GLY A 122 -2.84 23.81 -14.63
CA GLY A 122 -3.49 24.55 -15.70
C GLY A 122 -4.80 23.93 -16.18
N ASP A 123 -5.39 23.03 -15.39
CA ASP A 123 -6.59 22.24 -15.71
C ASP A 123 -6.45 21.33 -16.94
N ARG A 124 -5.22 21.08 -17.42
CA ARG A 124 -5.00 20.23 -18.58
C ARG A 124 -5.02 18.77 -18.16
N ILE A 125 -5.85 17.98 -18.82
CA ILE A 125 -5.85 16.52 -18.63
C ILE A 125 -4.50 15.97 -19.09
N ARG A 126 -3.80 15.31 -18.17
CA ARG A 126 -2.51 14.66 -18.37
C ARG A 126 -2.66 13.16 -18.56
N TYR A 127 -3.66 12.58 -17.93
CA TYR A 127 -3.99 11.17 -18.04
C TYR A 127 -5.48 10.98 -17.76
N GLN A 128 -6.10 10.08 -18.50
CA GLN A 128 -7.47 9.64 -18.29
C GLN A 128 -7.54 8.16 -18.65
N LYS A 129 -8.27 7.38 -17.86
CA LYS A 129 -8.47 5.96 -18.11
C LYS A 129 -9.77 5.48 -17.49
N ILE A 130 -10.41 4.51 -18.14
CA ILE A 130 -11.45 3.70 -17.51
C ILE A 130 -10.86 2.43 -16.90
N VAL A 131 -11.14 2.22 -15.62
CA VAL A 131 -10.84 0.98 -14.89
C VAL A 131 -12.14 0.17 -14.79
N PRO A 132 -12.31 -0.92 -15.57
CA PRO A 132 -13.49 -1.77 -15.46
C PRO A 132 -13.50 -2.50 -14.12
N LEU A 133 -14.67 -2.66 -13.51
CA LEU A 133 -14.86 -3.38 -12.25
C LEU A 133 -15.76 -4.59 -12.49
N SER A 134 -15.31 -5.78 -12.09
CA SER A 134 -16.11 -7.00 -12.21
C SER A 134 -17.00 -7.23 -10.98
N GLU A 135 -16.46 -7.10 -9.76
CA GLU A 135 -17.19 -7.15 -8.47
C GLU A 135 -16.32 -6.53 -7.35
N ALA A 136 -16.13 -5.20 -7.34
CA ALA A 136 -15.22 -4.57 -6.39
C ALA A 136 -15.84 -4.48 -4.98
N GLN A 137 -15.43 -5.37 -4.08
CA GLN A 137 -15.72 -5.28 -2.65
C GLN A 137 -14.46 -4.90 -1.88
N GLY A 138 -13.94 -3.69 -2.04
CA GLY A 138 -12.79 -3.22 -1.27
C GLY A 138 -12.00 -2.10 -1.93
N ALA A 139 -10.86 -1.74 -1.34
CA ALA A 139 -9.97 -0.71 -1.88
C ALA A 139 -9.16 -1.26 -3.07
N ILE A 140 -9.15 -0.52 -4.17
CA ILE A 140 -8.34 -0.81 -5.36
C ILE A 140 -7.21 0.21 -5.51
N GLY A 141 -6.13 -0.21 -6.17
CA GLY A 141 -5.04 0.69 -6.58
C GLY A 141 -5.11 1.00 -8.07
N ILE A 142 -4.99 2.28 -8.44
CA ILE A 142 -4.92 2.76 -9.82
C ILE A 142 -3.52 3.33 -10.04
N ASP A 143 -2.70 2.63 -10.82
CA ASP A 143 -1.36 3.10 -11.17
C ASP A 143 -1.40 4.15 -12.27
N LEU A 144 -0.58 5.20 -12.14
CA LEU A 144 -0.17 5.99 -13.30
C LEU A 144 0.80 5.12 -14.13
N PRO A 145 0.52 4.81 -15.41
CA PRO A 145 1.39 3.94 -16.18
C PRO A 145 2.73 4.59 -16.51
N GLU A 146 3.79 3.79 -16.55
CA GLU A 146 5.14 4.23 -17.00
C GLU A 146 5.18 4.70 -18.47
N SER A 147 4.13 4.38 -19.26
CA SER A 147 3.98 4.87 -20.64
C SER A 147 3.51 6.33 -20.71
N GLU A 148 2.96 6.86 -19.61
CA GLU A 148 2.46 8.22 -19.53
C GLU A 148 3.57 9.21 -19.14
N ALA A 149 3.27 10.50 -19.25
CA ALA A 149 4.19 11.53 -18.80
C ALA A 149 4.35 11.47 -17.26
N ALA A 150 5.59 11.32 -16.81
CA ALA A 150 5.96 11.39 -15.40
C ALA A 150 5.46 12.69 -14.75
N LEU A 151 5.04 12.59 -13.49
CA LEU A 151 4.81 13.78 -12.66
C LEU A 151 6.12 14.55 -12.50
N GLU A 152 6.07 15.87 -12.64
CA GLU A 152 7.26 16.70 -12.53
C GLU A 152 7.53 17.05 -11.06
N ILE A 153 8.80 17.03 -10.67
CA ILE A 153 9.23 17.42 -9.33
C ILE A 153 8.80 18.87 -9.05
N GLY A 154 8.28 19.10 -7.85
CA GLY A 154 7.83 20.40 -7.37
C GLY A 154 6.43 20.79 -7.84
N LYS A 155 5.83 20.04 -8.79
CA LYS A 155 4.50 20.34 -9.32
C LYS A 155 3.39 19.58 -8.59
N THR A 156 2.25 20.23 -8.51
CA THR A 156 1.01 19.68 -7.95
C THR A 156 0.08 19.24 -9.06
N TYR A 157 -0.65 18.15 -8.86
CA TYR A 157 -1.63 17.61 -9.78
C TYR A 157 -2.92 17.31 -9.03
N GLN A 158 -4.04 17.49 -9.71
CA GLN A 158 -5.35 17.12 -9.19
C GLN A 158 -5.81 15.83 -9.85
N TRP A 159 -6.28 14.88 -9.07
CA TRP A 159 -6.87 13.65 -9.60
C TRP A 159 -8.35 13.57 -9.22
N PHE A 160 -9.11 12.91 -10.08
CA PHE A 160 -10.54 12.67 -9.94
C PHE A 160 -10.81 11.20 -10.25
N ALA A 161 -11.74 10.60 -9.50
CA ALA A 161 -12.28 9.30 -9.79
C ALA A 161 -13.79 9.36 -9.71
N ILE A 162 -14.47 9.00 -10.79
CA ILE A 162 -15.93 8.98 -10.89
C ILE A 162 -16.37 7.53 -11.04
N ALA A 163 -17.28 7.08 -10.19
CA ALA A 163 -17.89 5.76 -10.30
C ALA A 163 -18.81 5.71 -11.52
N LEU A 164 -18.62 4.71 -12.38
CA LEU A 164 -19.44 4.50 -13.55
C LEU A 164 -20.51 3.46 -13.25
N CYS A 165 -21.69 3.92 -12.81
CA CYS A 165 -22.77 3.06 -12.34
C CYS A 165 -23.48 2.30 -13.48
N HIS A 166 -23.51 2.87 -14.69
CA HIS A 166 -24.21 2.30 -15.85
C HIS A 166 -23.26 1.85 -16.98
N TYR A 167 -21.95 1.77 -16.71
CA TYR A 167 -20.96 1.35 -17.68
C TYR A 167 -21.08 -0.14 -17.99
N ASP A 168 -20.91 -0.51 -19.26
CA ASP A 168 -20.87 -1.91 -19.69
C ASP A 168 -19.43 -2.30 -20.06
N PRO A 169 -18.69 -3.02 -19.19
CA PRO A 169 -17.29 -3.35 -19.43
C PRO A 169 -17.09 -4.30 -20.63
N GLU A 170 -18.13 -5.00 -21.06
CA GLU A 170 -18.12 -5.86 -22.26
C GLU A 170 -18.46 -5.08 -23.54
N GLY A 171 -19.04 -3.88 -23.40
CA GLY A 171 -19.27 -2.95 -24.47
C GLY A 171 -17.95 -2.34 -24.92
N GLN A 172 -17.67 -2.35 -26.22
CA GLN A 172 -16.50 -1.69 -26.82
C GLN A 172 -16.67 -0.15 -26.84
N GLN A 173 -17.13 0.44 -25.73
CA GLN A 173 -17.34 1.87 -25.61
C GLN A 173 -15.98 2.57 -25.50
N ALA A 174 -15.76 3.56 -26.36
CA ALA A 174 -14.59 4.42 -26.21
C ALA A 174 -14.73 5.27 -24.94
N GLU A 175 -13.62 5.67 -24.31
CA GLU A 175 -13.65 6.49 -23.09
C GLU A 175 -14.40 7.82 -23.29
N SER A 176 -14.32 8.37 -24.50
CA SER A 176 -15.04 9.59 -24.90
C SER A 176 -16.55 9.43 -25.02
N GLU A 177 -17.06 8.20 -25.01
CA GLU A 177 -18.48 7.87 -25.18
C GLU A 177 -19.14 7.47 -23.86
N VAL A 178 -18.36 7.35 -22.78
CA VAL A 178 -18.89 6.96 -21.47
C VAL A 178 -19.67 8.12 -20.86
N ILE A 179 -20.94 7.85 -20.57
CA ILE A 179 -21.86 8.78 -19.94
C ILE A 179 -21.74 8.59 -18.43
N TYR A 180 -21.35 9.64 -17.74
CA TYR A 180 -21.48 9.77 -16.30
C TYR A 180 -22.40 10.96 -15.98
N THR A 181 -23.05 10.93 -14.83
CA THR A 181 -24.04 11.93 -14.42
C THR A 181 -23.58 12.72 -13.19
N LEU A 182 -24.23 13.83 -12.90
CA LEU A 182 -23.98 14.59 -11.66
C LEU A 182 -24.35 13.81 -10.39
N ASN A 183 -25.10 12.71 -10.52
CA ASN A 183 -25.47 11.84 -9.40
C ASN A 183 -24.48 10.71 -9.15
N ASP A 184 -23.56 10.48 -10.10
CA ASP A 184 -22.57 9.43 -9.98
C ASP A 184 -21.60 9.78 -8.85
N PRO A 185 -21.35 8.86 -7.90
CA PRO A 185 -20.37 9.08 -6.84
C PRO A 185 -19.01 9.44 -7.41
N TRP A 186 -18.34 10.41 -6.81
CA TRP A 186 -16.98 10.76 -7.20
C TRP A 186 -16.16 11.20 -6.01
N VAL A 187 -14.85 11.00 -6.14
CA VAL A 187 -13.83 11.50 -5.23
C VAL A 187 -12.73 12.22 -5.99
N GLN A 188 -12.04 13.14 -5.33
CA GLN A 188 -10.88 13.85 -5.85
C GLN A 188 -9.80 13.93 -4.78
N GLY A 189 -8.61 14.35 -5.20
CA GLY A 189 -7.55 14.74 -4.29
C GLY A 189 -6.39 15.37 -5.02
N TRP A 190 -5.38 15.76 -4.25
CA TRP A 190 -4.17 16.37 -4.76
C TRP A 190 -2.94 15.49 -4.54
N VAL A 191 -2.01 15.52 -5.47
CA VAL A 191 -0.71 14.88 -5.35
C VAL A 191 0.38 15.86 -5.76
N ARG A 192 1.41 16.01 -4.94
CA ARG A 192 2.61 16.78 -5.31
C ARG A 192 3.81 15.87 -5.33
N ARG A 193 4.57 15.91 -6.43
CA ARG A 193 5.84 15.17 -6.49
C ARG A 193 6.94 16.00 -5.86
N VAL A 194 7.69 15.44 -4.92
CA VAL A 194 8.81 16.11 -4.25
C VAL A 194 10.12 15.38 -4.48
N GLU A 195 11.23 16.10 -4.30
CA GLU A 195 12.54 15.47 -4.23
C GLU A 195 12.73 14.78 -2.88
N PRO A 196 13.37 13.61 -2.82
CA PRO A 196 13.79 13.05 -1.55
C PRO A 196 14.78 14.00 -0.87
N ASN A 197 14.50 14.40 0.37
CA ASN A 197 15.50 15.11 1.16
C ASN A 197 16.73 14.22 1.43
N ALA A 198 17.87 14.81 1.80
CA ALA A 198 19.11 14.06 1.98
C ALA A 198 18.99 12.91 3.00
N ALA A 199 18.15 13.05 4.03
CA ALA A 199 17.92 12.01 5.03
C ALA A 199 17.09 10.84 4.48
N LEU A 200 16.14 11.12 3.59
CA LEU A 200 15.34 10.13 2.84
C LEU A 200 16.20 9.42 1.80
N SER A 201 16.99 10.15 1.00
CA SER A 201 17.79 9.55 -0.08
C SER A 201 18.70 8.41 0.41
N HIS A 202 19.34 8.57 1.57
CA HIS A 202 20.21 7.55 2.15
C HIS A 202 19.47 6.33 2.73
N GLN A 203 18.17 6.45 3.01
CA GLN A 203 17.37 5.40 3.64
C GLN A 203 16.43 4.69 2.64
N MET A 204 16.24 5.26 1.44
CA MET A 204 15.45 4.68 0.35
C MET A 204 16.10 3.47 -0.32
N GLU A 205 17.39 3.21 -0.09
CA GLU A 205 18.08 2.00 -0.57
C GLU A 205 17.67 0.71 0.18
N ARG A 206 16.71 0.81 1.10
CA ARG A 206 16.20 -0.33 1.86
C ARG A 206 15.16 -1.10 1.05
N GLU A 207 15.17 -2.41 1.22
CA GLU A 207 14.08 -3.28 0.75
C GLU A 207 12.72 -2.83 1.31
N PRO A 208 11.61 -3.09 0.58
CA PRO A 208 10.26 -2.87 1.07
C PRO A 208 10.06 -3.41 2.50
N SER A 209 9.67 -2.53 3.42
CA SER A 209 9.61 -2.84 4.86
C SER A 209 8.68 -1.88 5.62
N LEU A 210 8.24 -2.28 6.83
CA LEU A 210 7.46 -1.39 7.70
C LEU A 210 8.27 -0.15 8.09
N GLU A 211 9.57 -0.29 8.30
CA GLU A 211 10.46 0.80 8.65
C GLU A 211 10.53 1.85 7.54
N LEU A 212 10.55 1.42 6.27
CA LEU A 212 10.52 2.31 5.13
C LEU A 212 9.15 3.00 4.99
N ALA A 213 8.05 2.28 5.19
CA ALA A 213 6.71 2.87 5.20
C ALA A 213 6.56 3.90 6.33
N ALA A 214 7.03 3.58 7.54
CA ALA A 214 7.05 4.50 8.67
C ALA A 214 7.91 5.75 8.40
N LEU A 215 9.02 5.59 7.68
CA LEU A 215 9.87 6.72 7.29
C LEU A 215 9.13 7.65 6.31
N TYR A 216 8.48 7.10 5.28
CA TYR A 216 7.68 7.88 4.33
C TYR A 216 6.53 8.61 5.02
N ALA A 217 5.80 7.92 5.90
CA ALA A 217 4.67 8.48 6.64
C ALA A 217 5.09 9.69 7.51
N LYS A 218 6.25 9.59 8.17
CA LYS A 218 6.82 10.67 9.00
C LYS A 218 7.31 11.89 8.21
N ASN A 219 7.48 11.75 6.89
CA ASN A 219 7.93 12.82 6.01
C ASN A 219 6.80 13.28 5.07
N GLY A 220 5.53 13.00 5.39
CA GLY A 220 4.39 13.46 4.58
C GLY A 220 4.22 12.76 3.22
N ILE A 221 5.02 11.72 2.93
CA ILE A 221 4.99 11.00 1.64
C ILE A 221 3.86 9.96 1.64
N TRP A 222 2.62 10.44 1.53
CA TRP A 222 1.40 9.64 1.66
C TRP A 222 1.29 8.53 0.61
N PHE A 223 1.37 8.87 -0.68
CA PHE A 223 1.08 7.94 -1.77
C PHE A 223 2.05 6.76 -1.78
N ASP A 224 3.34 7.01 -1.53
CA ASP A 224 4.36 5.97 -1.44
C ASP A 224 4.20 5.11 -0.19
N THR A 225 3.84 5.69 0.95
CA THR A 225 3.53 4.95 2.19
C THR A 225 2.40 3.95 1.94
N LEU A 226 1.29 4.42 1.38
CA LEU A 226 0.10 3.60 1.17
C LEU A 226 0.36 2.50 0.14
N ALA A 227 1.03 2.83 -0.97
CA ALA A 227 1.42 1.86 -1.99
C ALA A 227 2.36 0.79 -1.44
N LEU A 228 3.31 1.16 -0.58
CA LEU A 228 4.24 0.22 0.05
C LEU A 228 3.53 -0.73 1.01
N LEU A 229 2.64 -0.23 1.88
CA LEU A 229 1.85 -1.10 2.76
C LEU A 229 0.89 -2.00 1.99
N ALA A 230 0.28 -1.50 0.92
CA ALA A 230 -0.54 -2.28 0.01
C ALA A 230 0.26 -3.45 -0.59
N GLU A 231 1.48 -3.20 -1.09
CA GLU A 231 2.36 -4.24 -1.63
C GLU A 231 2.73 -5.29 -0.57
N LEU A 232 3.12 -4.86 0.64
CA LEU A 232 3.50 -5.78 1.71
C LEU A 232 2.32 -6.67 2.15
N ARG A 233 1.10 -6.12 2.16
CA ARG A 233 -0.14 -6.89 2.38
C ARG A 233 -0.42 -7.88 1.26
N ARG A 234 -0.21 -7.51 -0.01
CA ARG A 234 -0.37 -8.41 -1.16
C ARG A 234 0.60 -9.59 -1.11
N GLN A 235 1.88 -9.32 -0.82
CA GLN A 235 2.91 -10.35 -0.76
C GLN A 235 2.70 -11.33 0.40
N GLN A 236 2.14 -10.86 1.52
CA GLN A 236 1.91 -11.68 2.72
C GLN A 236 0.52 -11.47 3.34
N PRO A 237 -0.56 -11.94 2.70
CA PRO A 237 -1.94 -11.65 3.13
C PRO A 237 -2.30 -12.17 4.53
N GLN A 238 -1.58 -13.20 5.01
CA GLN A 238 -1.80 -13.83 6.32
C GLN A 238 -1.00 -13.19 7.45
N ASN A 239 -0.12 -12.23 7.15
CA ASN A 239 0.69 -11.57 8.16
C ASN A 239 -0.10 -10.42 8.80
N SER A 240 -0.57 -10.67 10.02
CA SER A 240 -1.41 -9.75 10.80
C SER A 240 -0.71 -8.43 11.17
N ALA A 241 0.62 -8.37 11.14
CA ALA A 241 1.34 -7.12 11.36
C ALA A 241 1.04 -6.11 10.24
N TRP A 242 1.08 -6.51 8.97
CA TRP A 242 0.77 -5.62 7.83
C TRP A 242 -0.67 -5.12 7.89
N ALA A 243 -1.60 -6.01 8.25
CA ALA A 243 -3.00 -5.64 8.38
C ALA A 243 -3.21 -4.60 9.49
N ARG A 244 -2.56 -4.79 10.64
CA ARG A 244 -2.60 -3.86 11.77
C ARG A 244 -2.02 -2.49 11.41
N GLU A 245 -0.86 -2.45 10.75
CA GLU A 245 -0.20 -1.19 10.39
C GLU A 245 -0.97 -0.41 9.32
N TRP A 246 -1.58 -1.10 8.35
CA TRP A 246 -2.50 -0.48 7.40
C TRP A 246 -3.69 0.19 8.09
N THR A 247 -4.33 -0.53 9.01
CA THR A 247 -5.47 0.03 9.75
C THR A 247 -5.03 1.19 10.63
N ALA A 248 -3.86 1.10 11.28
CA ALA A 248 -3.34 2.20 12.07
C ALA A 248 -3.04 3.46 11.23
N LEU A 249 -2.41 3.30 10.06
CA LEU A 249 -2.15 4.40 9.14
C LEU A 249 -3.45 5.10 8.73
N LEU A 250 -4.46 4.34 8.29
CA LEU A 250 -5.74 4.90 7.86
C LEU A 250 -6.48 5.58 9.02
N ASN A 251 -6.43 5.01 10.22
CA ASN A 251 -7.00 5.65 11.40
C ASN A 251 -6.29 6.95 11.76
N SER A 252 -4.97 7.06 11.54
CA SER A 252 -4.22 8.29 11.83
C SER A 252 -4.65 9.50 11.02
N VAL A 253 -5.41 9.27 9.94
CA VAL A 253 -5.89 10.32 9.03
C VAL A 253 -7.41 10.32 8.86
N GLY A 254 -8.17 9.79 9.84
CA GLY A 254 -9.64 9.86 9.85
C GLY A 254 -10.35 8.90 8.89
N LEU A 255 -9.67 7.85 8.41
CA LEU A 255 -10.21 6.85 7.48
C LEU A 255 -10.63 5.55 8.18
N GLU A 256 -11.01 5.60 9.46
CA GLU A 256 -11.34 4.42 10.27
C GLU A 256 -12.49 3.60 9.65
N ALA A 257 -13.46 4.28 9.05
CA ALA A 257 -14.63 3.65 8.44
C ALA A 257 -14.29 2.72 7.25
N ILE A 258 -13.15 2.96 6.59
CA ILE A 258 -12.69 2.16 5.44
C ILE A 258 -11.43 1.35 5.75
N ALA A 259 -10.87 1.46 6.95
CA ALA A 259 -9.60 0.86 7.34
C ALA A 259 -9.60 -0.69 7.36
N THR A 260 -10.79 -1.30 7.39
CA THR A 260 -11.00 -2.75 7.39
C THR A 260 -11.46 -3.32 6.05
N GLN A 261 -11.67 -2.46 5.04
CA GLN A 261 -11.99 -2.91 3.69
C GLN A 261 -10.84 -3.79 3.16
N PRO A 262 -11.13 -4.89 2.45
CA PRO A 262 -10.08 -5.69 1.85
C PRO A 262 -9.42 -4.89 0.71
N LEU A 263 -8.20 -5.28 0.36
CA LEU A 263 -7.50 -4.74 -0.80
C LEU A 263 -7.77 -5.67 -1.98
N VAL A 264 -8.31 -5.13 -3.07
CA VAL A 264 -8.77 -5.89 -4.25
C VAL A 264 -7.91 -5.53 -5.45
N GLU A 265 -7.71 -6.50 -6.34
CA GLU A 265 -7.02 -6.32 -7.64
C GLU A 265 -7.99 -5.84 -8.73
#